data_AF-A0A1Q3LCJ0-F1
#
_entry.id   AF-A0A1Q3LCJ0-F1
#
_cell.length_a   1.000
_cell.length_b   1.000
_cell.length_c   1.000
_cell.angle_alpha   90.00
_cell.angle_beta   90.00
_cell.angle_gamma   90.00
#
_symmetry.space_group_name_H-M   'P 1'
#
loop_
_entity.id
_entity.type
_entity.pdbx_description
1 polymer ?
#
loop_
_entity_poly.entity_id
_entity_poly.type
_entity_poly.pdbx_seq_one_letter_code
_entity_poly.pdbx_strand_id
1 'polypeptide(L)'
;MRIYNYLFYKSYLLAKWSRNFEDIPVLGGIIYVVLCIMLNIFTIVMLLEGVGLLDKYPFDDKYKYPFVFCLLMLILIYYLHKGRYKKIIEKFESNNRDNIHPVLIIIIYLGLSFGLLLLAGLYRNHDWIFAK
;
A
#
# COMPACT_ATOMS: atom_id res chain seq x y z
N MET A 1 4.16 6.24 9.87
CA MET A 1 5.09 5.76 8.81
C MET A 1 6.00 4.60 9.21
N ARG A 2 6.20 4.23 10.50
CA ARG A 2 7.05 3.08 10.86
C ARG A 2 6.63 1.76 10.19
N ILE A 3 5.32 1.51 10.14
CA ILE A 3 4.67 0.35 9.50
C ILE A 3 4.99 0.29 8.00
N TYR A 4 4.71 1.36 7.23
CA TYR A 4 5.05 1.42 5.80
C TYR A 4 6.55 1.43 5.50
N ASN A 5 7.37 1.99 6.39
CA ASN A 5 8.83 1.92 6.24
C ASN A 5 9.34 0.48 6.45
N TYR A 6 8.72 -0.28 7.34
CA TYR A 6 9.05 -1.69 7.55
C TYR A 6 8.58 -2.55 6.36
N LEU A 7 7.37 -2.31 5.85
CA LEU A 7 6.89 -2.94 4.61
C LEU A 7 7.81 -2.62 3.43
N PHE A 8 8.22 -1.36 3.28
CA PHE A 8 9.20 -0.94 2.28
C PHE A 8 10.50 -1.73 2.41
N TYR A 9 11.05 -1.84 3.63
CA TYR A 9 12.31 -2.55 3.87
C TYR A 9 12.21 -4.05 3.54
N LYS A 10 11.15 -4.74 3.98
CA LYS A 10 10.95 -6.16 3.65
C LYS A 10 10.72 -6.36 2.14
N SER A 11 9.98 -5.46 1.49
CA SER A 11 9.78 -5.47 0.04
C SER A 11 11.09 -5.24 -0.72
N TYR A 12 11.95 -4.34 -0.22
CA TYR A 12 13.28 -4.09 -0.75
C TYR A 12 14.18 -5.33 -0.61
N LEU A 13 14.16 -6.01 0.54
CA LEU A 13 14.89 -7.27 0.73
C LEU A 13 14.41 -8.35 -0.25
N LEU A 14 13.10 -8.47 -0.45
CA LEU A 14 12.53 -9.42 -1.41
C LEU A 14 13.00 -9.12 -2.84
N ALA A 15 12.98 -7.85 -3.24
CA ALA A 15 13.43 -7.41 -4.56
C ALA A 15 14.94 -7.67 -4.79
N LYS A 16 15.76 -7.51 -3.74
CA LYS A 16 17.19 -7.86 -3.76
C LYS A 16 17.40 -9.38 -3.88
N TRP A 17 16.60 -10.18 -3.19
CA TRP A 17 16.70 -11.65 -3.22
C TRP A 17 16.24 -12.25 -4.54
N SER A 18 15.18 -11.68 -5.14
CA SER A 18 14.65 -12.19 -6.41
C SER A 18 15.50 -11.87 -7.62
N ARG A 19 16.51 -10.98 -7.49
CA ARG A 19 17.30 -10.42 -8.60
C ARG A 19 16.46 -9.77 -9.70
N ASN A 20 15.17 -9.55 -9.45
CA ASN A 20 14.23 -9.02 -10.44
C ASN A 20 14.40 -7.52 -10.68
N PHE A 21 15.08 -6.84 -9.74
CA PHE A 21 15.37 -5.41 -9.78
C PHE A 21 16.83 -5.16 -9.36
N GLU A 22 17.79 -5.86 -9.97
CA GLU A 22 19.22 -5.72 -9.62
C GLU A 22 19.70 -4.27 -9.70
N ASP A 23 19.29 -3.53 -10.73
CA ASP A 23 19.71 -2.15 -10.94
C ASP A 23 18.94 -1.14 -10.05
N ILE A 24 17.69 -1.45 -9.68
CA ILE A 24 16.80 -0.51 -8.96
C ILE A 24 15.92 -1.23 -7.91
N PRO A 25 16.51 -1.87 -6.88
CA PRO A 25 15.75 -2.63 -5.87
C PRO A 25 14.81 -1.74 -5.02
N VAL A 26 15.04 -0.43 -5.02
CA VAL A 26 14.17 0.57 -4.39
C VAL A 26 12.77 0.57 -5.00
N LEU A 27 12.64 0.38 -6.31
CA LEU A 27 11.32 0.29 -6.96
C LEU A 27 10.55 -0.94 -6.46
N GLY A 28 11.23 -2.08 -6.35
CA GLY A 28 10.67 -3.29 -5.74
C GLY A 28 10.21 -3.06 -4.29
N GLY A 29 10.94 -2.23 -3.53
CA GLY A 29 10.53 -1.80 -2.20
C GLY A 29 9.25 -0.94 -2.18
N ILE A 30 9.02 -0.13 -3.21
CA ILE A 30 7.90 0.81 -3.30
C ILE A 30 6.61 0.11 -3.75
N ILE A 31 6.69 -0.88 -4.64
CA ILE A 31 5.52 -1.52 -5.28
C ILE A 31 4.47 -1.96 -4.26
N TYR A 32 4.86 -2.74 -3.26
CA TYR A 32 3.91 -3.26 -2.26
C TYR A 32 3.41 -2.18 -1.30
N VAL A 33 4.20 -1.14 -1.07
CA VAL A 33 3.75 0.03 -0.30
C VAL A 33 2.67 0.79 -1.05
N VAL A 34 2.88 1.04 -2.35
CA VAL A 34 1.89 1.70 -3.21
C VAL A 34 0.61 0.88 -3.25
N LEU A 35 0.71 -0.44 -3.46
CA LEU A 35 -0.44 -1.32 -3.49
C LEU A 35 -1.23 -1.30 -2.16
N CYS A 36 -0.55 -1.41 -1.02
CA CYS A 36 -1.21 -1.29 0.29
C CYS A 36 -1.88 0.08 0.49
N ILE A 37 -1.21 1.17 0.13
CA ILE A 37 -1.80 2.51 0.27
C ILE A 37 -3.03 2.65 -0.63
N MET A 38 -2.96 2.16 -1.88
CA MET A 38 -4.09 2.17 -2.81
C MET A 38 -5.28 1.39 -2.25
N LEU A 39 -5.08 0.17 -1.77
CA LEU A 39 -6.14 -0.62 -1.16
C LEU A 39 -6.80 0.14 -0.01
N ASN A 40 -6.01 0.71 0.90
CA ASN A 40 -6.55 1.44 2.05
C ASN A 40 -7.27 2.75 1.65
N ILE A 41 -6.80 3.47 0.63
CA ILE A 41 -7.50 4.63 0.10
C ILE A 41 -8.86 4.22 -0.47
N PHE A 42 -8.89 3.17 -1.29
CA PHE A 42 -10.16 2.68 -1.86
C PHE A 42 -11.10 2.15 -0.79
N THR A 43 -10.60 1.52 0.28
CA THR A 43 -11.40 1.15 1.45
C THR A 43 -12.10 2.38 2.04
N ILE A 44 -11.37 3.47 2.24
CA ILE A 44 -11.94 4.72 2.79
C ILE A 44 -12.98 5.29 1.83
N VAL A 45 -12.69 5.35 0.53
CA VAL A 45 -13.64 5.83 -0.48
C VAL A 45 -14.94 5.01 -0.46
N MET A 46 -14.84 3.67 -0.48
CA MET A 46 -16.02 2.80 -0.43
C MET A 46 -16.83 2.96 0.86
N LEU A 47 -16.18 3.15 2.01
CA LEU A 47 -16.89 3.44 3.26
C LEU A 47 -17.60 4.79 3.21
N LEU A 48 -16.97 5.83 2.67
CA LEU A 48 -17.59 7.15 2.52
C LEU A 48 -18.76 7.13 1.54
N GLU A 49 -18.66 6.35 0.47
CA GLU A 49 -19.79 6.06 -0.44
C GLU A 49 -20.91 5.31 0.29
N GLY A 50 -20.58 4.28 1.09
CA GLY A 50 -21.59 3.51 1.83
C GLY A 50 -22.35 4.30 2.90
N VAL A 51 -21.76 5.38 3.42
CA VAL A 51 -22.43 6.31 4.37
C VAL A 51 -23.17 7.44 3.63
N GLY A 52 -23.10 7.51 2.30
CA GLY A 52 -23.77 8.54 1.49
C GLY A 52 -23.07 9.90 1.45
N LEU A 53 -21.83 10.00 1.95
CA LEU A 53 -21.06 11.25 1.97
C LEU A 53 -20.52 11.63 0.58
N LEU A 54 -20.38 10.65 -0.31
CA LEU A 54 -19.86 10.82 -1.67
C LEU A 54 -20.93 10.70 -2.77
N ASP A 55 -22.22 10.54 -2.43
CA ASP A 55 -23.31 10.38 -3.41
C ASP A 55 -23.41 11.53 -4.41
N LYS A 56 -23.03 12.75 -3.98
CA LYS A 56 -23.02 13.95 -4.83
C LYS A 56 -21.77 14.08 -5.70
N TYR A 57 -20.69 13.37 -5.37
CA TYR A 57 -19.40 13.42 -6.07
C TYR A 57 -18.84 12.00 -6.19
N PRO A 58 -19.50 11.12 -6.96
CA PRO A 58 -19.02 9.76 -7.16
C PRO A 58 -17.63 9.80 -7.79
N PHE A 59 -16.75 8.90 -7.37
CA PHE A 59 -15.40 8.82 -7.90
C PHE A 59 -15.41 8.22 -9.31
N ASP A 60 -15.68 9.08 -10.28
CA ASP A 60 -15.88 8.73 -11.69
C ASP A 60 -14.66 8.00 -12.26
N ASP A 61 -14.92 7.00 -13.10
CA ASP A 61 -13.91 6.16 -13.76
C ASP A 61 -12.88 6.99 -14.52
N LYS A 62 -13.30 8.14 -15.06
CA LYS A 62 -12.43 9.07 -15.78
C LYS A 62 -11.26 9.59 -14.94
N TYR A 63 -11.45 9.74 -13.63
CA TYR A 63 -10.41 10.27 -12.73
C TYR A 63 -9.59 9.19 -12.04
N LYS A 64 -9.94 7.91 -12.18
CA LYS A 64 -9.23 6.79 -11.55
C LYS A 64 -7.78 6.69 -12.01
N TYR A 65 -7.54 6.68 -13.33
CA TYR A 65 -6.18 6.56 -13.86
C TYR A 65 -5.29 7.75 -13.51
N PRO A 66 -5.72 9.02 -13.71
CA PRO A 66 -4.94 10.18 -13.27
C PRO A 66 -4.65 10.18 -11.78
N PHE A 67 -5.63 9.79 -10.95
CA PHE A 67 -5.45 9.71 -9.50
C PHE A 67 -4.39 8.68 -9.10
N VAL A 68 -4.47 7.46 -9.64
CA VAL A 68 -3.49 6.39 -9.37
C VAL A 68 -2.09 6.83 -9.80
N PHE A 69 -1.97 7.44 -10.98
CA PHE A 69 -0.69 7.94 -11.47
C PHE A 69 -0.10 9.03 -10.57
N CYS A 70 -0.90 10.02 -10.18
CA CYS A 70 -0.50 11.08 -9.25
C CYS A 70 -0.06 10.51 -7.89
N LEU A 71 -0.81 9.54 -7.35
CA LEU A 71 -0.50 8.88 -6.09
C LEU A 71 0.84 8.14 -6.17
N LEU A 72 1.06 7.38 -7.24
CA LEU A 72 2.30 6.66 -7.47
C LEU A 72 3.49 7.62 -7.54
N MET A 73 3.37 8.71 -8.29
CA MET A 73 4.40 9.74 -8.38
C MET A 73 4.68 10.40 -7.03
N LEU A 74 3.64 10.72 -6.25
CA LEU A 74 3.78 11.29 -4.91
C LEU A 74 4.57 10.37 -3.98
N ILE A 75 4.23 9.08 -3.96
CA ILE A 75 4.90 8.09 -3.11
C ILE A 75 6.36 7.93 -3.55
N LEU A 76 6.60 7.83 -4.85
CA LEU A 76 7.93 7.70 -5.41
C LEU A 76 8.82 8.89 -5.06
N ILE A 77 8.31 10.12 -5.27
CA ILE A 77 9.01 11.34 -4.87
C ILE A 77 9.27 11.32 -3.36
N TYR A 78 8.29 10.98 -2.54
CA TYR A 78 8.45 10.95 -1.08
C TYR A 78 9.56 9.98 -0.60
N TYR A 79 9.69 8.79 -1.20
CA TYR A 79 10.74 7.83 -0.86
C TYR A 79 12.12 8.23 -1.41
N LEU A 80 12.17 8.84 -2.60
CA LEU A 80 13.42 9.32 -3.21
C LEU A 80 13.91 10.64 -2.60
N HIS A 81 13.00 11.47 -2.09
CA HIS A 81 13.31 12.80 -1.59
C HIS A 81 14.36 12.75 -0.48
N LYS A 82 15.45 13.50 -0.67
CA LYS A 82 16.60 13.57 0.26
C LYS A 82 17.18 12.21 0.64
N GLY A 83 17.10 11.22 -0.26
CA GLY A 83 17.62 9.86 -0.03
C GLY A 83 16.94 9.14 1.14
N ARG A 84 15.67 9.45 1.42
CA ARG A 84 14.92 8.89 2.56
C ARG A 84 14.92 7.37 2.58
N TYR A 85 14.80 6.74 1.41
CA TYR A 85 14.88 5.27 1.29
C TYR A 85 16.17 4.69 1.89
N LYS A 86 17.34 5.36 1.71
CA LYS A 86 18.62 4.91 2.28
C LYS A 86 18.58 4.90 3.79
N LYS A 87 18.08 5.98 4.39
CA LYS A 87 17.91 6.10 5.85
C LYS A 87 16.98 5.03 6.42
N ILE A 88 15.96 4.61 5.66
CA ILE A 88 15.06 3.53 6.06
C ILE A 88 15.81 2.20 6.05
N ILE A 89 16.54 1.90 4.97
CA ILE A 89 17.32 0.67 4.84
C ILE A 89 18.36 0.56 5.96
N GLU A 90 19.21 1.58 6.12
CA GLU A 90 20.26 1.63 7.15
C GLU A 90 19.69 1.40 8.55
N LYS A 91 18.56 2.05 8.86
CA LYS A 91 17.91 1.94 10.17
C LYS A 91 17.37 0.54 10.47
N PHE A 92 16.85 -0.16 9.47
CA PHE A 92 16.30 -1.51 9.67
C PHE A 92 17.37 -2.59 9.55
N GLU A 93 18.41 -2.35 8.76
CA GLU A 93 19.58 -3.22 8.65
C GLU A 93 20.43 -3.18 9.94
N SER A 94 20.57 -2.03 10.60
CA SER A 94 21.24 -1.92 11.90
C SER A 94 20.45 -2.56 13.06
N ASN A 95 19.13 -2.69 12.91
CA ASN A 95 18.21 -3.23 13.91
C ASN A 95 17.80 -4.68 13.61
N ASN A 96 18.48 -5.37 12.71
CA ASN A 96 18.05 -6.62 12.09
C ASN A 96 18.13 -7.83 13.05
N ARG A 97 17.29 -7.83 14.10
CA ARG A 97 17.02 -8.97 14.99
C ARG A 97 15.84 -9.81 14.52
N ASP A 98 15.06 -9.33 13.55
CA ASP A 98 13.82 -9.99 13.09
C ASP A 98 14.04 -10.87 11.85
N ASN A 99 14.22 -12.17 12.10
CA ASN A 99 14.35 -13.23 11.08
C ASN A 99 13.05 -13.57 10.33
N ILE A 100 12.01 -12.74 10.45
CA ILE A 100 10.74 -13.01 9.76
C ILE A 100 10.93 -12.85 8.24
N HIS A 101 10.52 -13.87 7.50
CA HIS A 101 10.65 -13.93 6.05
C HIS A 101 9.89 -12.76 5.38
N PRO A 102 10.51 -12.01 4.45
CA PRO A 102 9.89 -10.83 3.83
C PRO A 102 8.51 -11.09 3.20
N VAL A 103 8.33 -12.24 2.56
CA VAL A 103 7.06 -12.62 1.92
C VAL A 103 5.93 -12.71 2.94
N LEU A 104 6.17 -13.23 4.15
CA LEU A 104 5.12 -13.35 5.17
C LEU A 104 4.63 -11.97 5.60
N ILE A 105 5.54 -11.01 5.78
CA ILE A 105 5.17 -9.63 6.12
C ILE A 105 4.34 -9.01 5.00
N ILE A 106 4.73 -9.19 3.75
CA ILE A 106 3.99 -8.65 2.60
C ILE A 106 2.58 -9.26 2.52
N ILE A 107 2.45 -10.57 2.67
CA ILE A 107 1.16 -11.28 2.67
C ILE A 107 0.26 -10.76 3.81
N ILE A 108 0.78 -10.60 5.01
CA ILE A 108 -0.01 -10.10 6.16
C ILE A 108 -0.54 -8.69 5.85
N TYR A 109 0.33 -7.79 5.38
CA TYR A 109 -0.06 -6.40 5.12
C TYR A 109 -1.07 -6.28 3.98
N LEU A 110 -0.83 -7.01 2.88
CA LEU A 110 -1.76 -7.04 1.75
C LEU A 110 -3.07 -7.73 2.13
N GLY A 111 -3.01 -8.86 2.83
CA GLY A 111 -4.17 -9.61 3.28
C GLY A 111 -5.07 -8.77 4.18
N LEU A 112 -4.50 -8.03 5.14
CA LEU A 112 -5.24 -7.08 5.98
C LEU A 112 -5.86 -5.94 5.14
N SER A 113 -5.07 -5.30 4.27
CA SER A 113 -5.56 -4.17 3.46
C SER A 113 -6.67 -4.61 2.48
N PHE A 114 -6.51 -5.78 1.87
CA PHE A 114 -7.48 -6.38 0.96
C PHE A 114 -8.74 -6.86 1.69
N GLY A 115 -8.58 -7.50 2.86
CA GLY A 115 -9.71 -7.89 3.70
C GLY A 115 -10.56 -6.70 4.12
N LEU A 116 -9.92 -5.59 4.51
CA LEU A 116 -10.62 -4.33 4.80
C LEU A 116 -11.35 -3.78 3.58
N LEU A 117 -10.71 -3.80 2.40
CA LEU A 117 -11.35 -3.36 1.15
C LEU A 117 -12.60 -4.19 0.83
N LEU A 118 -12.52 -5.51 0.96
CA LEU A 118 -13.67 -6.40 0.76
C LEU A 118 -14.80 -6.07 1.73
N LEU A 119 -14.51 -5.90 3.02
CA LEU A 119 -15.50 -5.52 4.01
C LEU A 119 -16.15 -4.16 3.69
N ALA A 120 -15.36 -3.18 3.25
CA ALA A 120 -15.89 -1.88 2.84
C ALA A 120 -16.78 -1.97 1.59
N GLY A 121 -16.41 -2.81 0.62
CA GLY A 121 -17.24 -3.06 -0.57
C GLY A 121 -18.57 -3.73 -0.21
N LEU A 122 -18.54 -4.74 0.66
CA LEU A 122 -19.76 -5.40 1.17
C LEU A 122 -20.65 -4.44 1.95
N TYR A 123 -20.05 -3.57 2.77
CA TYR A 123 -20.79 -2.53 3.49
C TYR A 123 -21.47 -1.57 2.53
N ARG A 124 -20.73 -1.04 1.54
CA ARG A 124 -21.27 -0.10 0.55
C ARG A 124 -22.44 -0.67 -0.25
N ASN A 125 -22.38 -1.95 -0.59
CA ASN A 125 -23.41 -2.60 -1.39
C ASN A 125 -24.59 -3.12 -0.53
N HIS A 126 -24.56 -2.97 0.80
CA HIS A 126 -25.51 -3.60 1.72
C HIS A 126 -25.58 -5.13 1.53
N ASP A 127 -24.42 -5.78 1.38
CA ASP A 127 -24.31 -7.23 1.20
C ASP A 127 -23.94 -7.95 2.51
N TRP A 128 -24.26 -9.25 2.58
CA TRP A 128 -23.89 -10.17 3.68
C TRP A 128 -24.34 -9.69 5.08
N ILE A 129 -23.41 -9.44 6.00
CA ILE A 129 -23.72 -8.99 7.37
C ILE A 129 -24.27 -7.56 7.43
N PHE A 130 -24.24 -6.83 6.31
CA PHE A 130 -24.70 -5.46 6.18
C PHE A 130 -26.02 -5.32 5.41
N ALA A 131 -26.67 -6.44 5.06
CA ALA A 131 -27.93 -6.48 4.29
C ALA A 131 -29.19 -6.08 5.09
N LYS A 132 -29.04 -5.23 6.11
CA LYS A 132 -30.14 -4.70 6.92
C LYS A 132 -30.58 -3.33 6.43
#